data_AF-R6HJ41-F1
#
_entry.id   AF-R6HJ41-F1
#
_cell.length_a   1.000
_cell.length_b   1.000
_cell.length_c   1.000
_cell.angle_alpha   90.00
_cell.angle_beta   90.00
_cell.angle_gamma   90.00
#
_symmetry.space_group_name_H-M   'P 1'
#
loop_
_entity.id
_entity.type
_entity.pdbx_description
1 polymer ?
#
loop_
_entity_poly.entity_id
_entity_poly.type
_entity_poly.pdbx_seq_one_letter_code
_entity_poly.pdbx_strand_id
1 'polypeptide(L)'
;MAQSQAPSREWTPRQFKKRDSGNPKRSKHEKKKDGAGVRNSRKAIRAYSLGEEIANSITHGVGALLAIAAIPLCVVAAVRSGGGLHLLAALVYSIFMLLEYVMSTLYHAIAAEKAKRVFKVLDHSFIYLFIAASYSPYCLVTLVDCHGVVLFAFVWAVAIIGVIAESFWVFRPRWISAVLYLCLGWSIVWFIPQLWALLPAPGFWLLLAGGLCYSIGCIFYVLKKVPYMHSIFHVWILAGSVCQFLSICLFVL
;
A
#
# COMPACT_ATOMS: atom_id res chain seq x y z
N MET A 1 -16.41 29.53 -57.86
CA MET A 1 -15.04 28.98 -57.81
C MET A 1 -14.73 28.64 -56.36
N ALA A 2 -14.68 27.36 -56.03
CA ALA A 2 -14.68 26.83 -54.66
C ALA A 2 -13.27 26.88 -54.02
N GLN A 3 -13.19 27.37 -52.79
CA GLN A 3 -11.98 27.39 -51.97
C GLN A 3 -11.76 26.00 -51.34
N SER A 4 -10.60 25.40 -51.63
CA SER A 4 -10.13 24.15 -51.04
C SER A 4 -9.67 24.38 -49.59
N GLN A 5 -10.45 23.91 -48.62
CA GLN A 5 -10.03 23.85 -47.20
C GLN A 5 -9.04 22.69 -47.00
N ALA A 6 -7.88 22.99 -46.38
CA ALA A 6 -6.92 21.98 -45.95
C ALA A 6 -7.49 21.14 -44.79
N PRO A 7 -7.24 19.82 -44.74
CA PRO A 7 -7.74 18.99 -43.64
C PRO A 7 -7.10 19.38 -42.31
N SER A 8 -7.94 19.52 -41.28
CA SER A 8 -7.51 19.76 -39.90
C SER A 8 -6.59 18.62 -39.44
N ARG A 9 -5.42 18.97 -38.91
CA ARG A 9 -4.52 18.00 -38.29
C ARG A 9 -5.15 17.50 -37.00
N GLU A 10 -5.75 16.33 -37.07
CA GLU A 10 -6.23 15.59 -35.91
C GLU A 10 -5.05 15.31 -34.97
N TRP A 11 -5.11 15.88 -33.76
CA TRP A 11 -4.08 15.73 -32.74
C TRP A 11 -4.17 14.33 -32.14
N THR A 12 -3.13 13.51 -32.34
CA THR A 12 -3.03 12.16 -31.77
C THR A 12 -2.00 12.14 -30.63
N PRO A 13 -2.37 11.66 -29.41
CA PRO A 13 -1.44 11.51 -28.31
C PRO A 13 -0.28 10.56 -28.67
N ARG A 14 0.95 10.90 -28.22
CA ARG A 14 2.19 10.18 -28.58
C ARG A 14 2.14 8.67 -28.34
N GLN A 15 1.34 8.21 -27.38
CA GLN A 15 1.18 6.79 -27.04
C GLN A 15 0.38 5.98 -28.09
N PHE A 16 -0.32 6.65 -29.01
CA PHE A 16 -1.10 6.02 -30.08
C PHE A 16 -0.45 6.12 -31.46
N LYS A 17 0.75 6.73 -31.55
CA LYS A 17 1.51 6.78 -32.81
C LYS A 17 2.18 5.43 -33.06
N LYS A 18 1.78 4.72 -34.13
CA LYS A 18 2.52 3.56 -34.65
C LYS A 18 3.96 4.00 -34.93
N ARG A 19 4.96 3.23 -34.48
CA ARG A 19 6.37 3.47 -34.80
C ARG A 19 6.58 3.23 -36.29
N ASP A 20 6.81 4.29 -37.06
CA ASP A 20 7.28 4.18 -38.43
C ASP A 20 8.65 3.52 -38.47
N SER A 21 8.73 2.31 -39.01
CA SER A 21 9.97 1.65 -39.37
C SER A 21 10.42 2.15 -40.74
N GLY A 22 11.07 3.32 -40.79
CA GLY A 22 11.46 3.95 -42.05
C GLY A 22 12.79 4.73 -42.01
N ASN A 23 13.82 4.11 -42.61
CA ASN A 23 15.04 4.69 -43.23
C ASN A 23 16.26 5.09 -42.33
N PRO A 24 17.38 4.32 -42.35
CA PRO A 24 18.56 4.56 -41.48
C PRO A 24 19.59 5.60 -41.97
N LYS A 25 19.40 6.28 -43.11
CA LYS A 25 20.50 7.02 -43.75
C LYS A 25 20.63 8.52 -43.40
N ARG A 26 19.77 9.10 -42.54
CA ARG A 26 19.81 10.55 -42.27
C ARG A 26 20.54 10.98 -40.98
N SER A 27 21.05 10.05 -40.16
CA SER A 27 21.51 10.38 -38.80
C SER A 27 23.04 10.53 -38.61
N LYS A 28 23.87 10.43 -39.66
CA LYS A 28 25.34 10.37 -39.48
C LYS A 28 26.05 11.72 -39.43
N HIS A 29 25.42 12.83 -39.81
CA HIS A 29 26.12 14.12 -39.88
C HIS A 29 25.87 15.09 -38.72
N GLU A 30 24.93 14.80 -37.83
CA GLU A 30 24.56 15.69 -36.71
C GLU A 30 25.10 15.19 -35.36
N LYS A 31 26.10 14.29 -35.36
CA LYS A 31 26.61 13.62 -34.16
C LYS A 31 27.94 14.16 -33.63
N LYS A 32 28.43 15.30 -34.15
CA LYS A 32 29.80 15.76 -33.88
C LYS A 32 29.93 17.20 -33.40
N LYS A 33 28.92 17.72 -32.70
CA LYS A 33 29.04 18.89 -31.80
C LYS A 33 28.01 18.68 -30.72
N ASP A 34 28.49 18.35 -29.53
CA ASP A 34 27.88 18.55 -28.20
C ASP A 34 28.66 17.66 -27.23
N GLY A 35 29.86 18.15 -26.91
CA GLY A 35 30.73 17.55 -25.92
C GLY A 35 30.14 17.66 -24.52
N ALA A 36 30.57 16.72 -23.68
CA ALA A 36 30.70 16.90 -22.24
C ALA A 36 29.46 17.39 -21.46
N GLY A 37 28.29 16.82 -21.72
CA GLY A 37 27.18 16.84 -20.78
C GLY A 37 27.37 15.74 -19.73
N VAL A 38 27.73 16.13 -18.51
CA VAL A 38 27.73 15.29 -17.30
C VAL A 38 26.57 14.30 -17.36
N ARG A 39 26.89 13.02 -17.53
CA ARG A 39 25.92 11.92 -17.57
C ARG A 39 25.42 11.73 -16.14
N ASN A 40 24.55 12.63 -15.70
CA ASN A 40 23.88 12.56 -14.41
C ASN A 40 22.90 11.38 -14.49
N SER A 41 23.43 10.18 -14.26
CA SER A 41 22.69 8.95 -14.10
C SER A 41 21.92 9.00 -12.77
N ARG A 42 20.97 9.92 -12.66
CA ARG A 42 19.78 9.66 -11.84
C ARG A 42 19.08 8.51 -12.55
N LYS A 43 19.34 7.26 -12.11
CA LYS A 43 18.62 6.06 -12.56
C LYS A 43 17.13 6.40 -12.54
N ALA A 44 16.54 6.64 -13.70
CA ALA A 44 15.13 6.96 -13.81
C ALA A 44 14.34 5.81 -13.18
N ILE A 45 13.56 6.11 -12.14
CA ILE A 45 12.73 5.11 -11.47
C ILE A 45 11.73 4.59 -12.51
N ARG A 46 11.77 3.29 -12.80
CA ARG A 46 10.87 2.62 -13.75
C ARG A 46 9.40 2.91 -13.41
N ALA A 47 8.66 3.46 -14.37
CA ALA A 47 7.21 3.54 -14.28
C ALA A 47 6.60 2.14 -14.47
N TYR A 48 5.44 1.88 -13.86
CA TYR A 48 4.74 0.61 -14.06
C TYR A 48 4.18 0.55 -15.49
N SER A 49 4.26 -0.64 -16.09
CA SER A 49 3.56 -0.93 -17.34
C SER A 49 2.05 -1.06 -17.09
N LEU A 50 1.24 -0.98 -18.14
CA LEU A 50 -0.21 -1.16 -18.02
C LEU A 50 -0.57 -2.52 -17.39
N GLY A 51 0.10 -3.60 -17.77
CA GLY A 51 -0.12 -4.92 -17.19
C GLY A 51 0.19 -4.98 -15.70
N GLU A 52 1.22 -4.26 -15.24
CA GLU A 52 1.53 -4.16 -13.80
C GLU A 52 0.49 -3.33 -13.05
N GLU A 53 0.03 -2.21 -13.61
CA GLU A 53 -1.03 -1.40 -13.00
C GLU A 53 -2.33 -2.20 -12.86
N ILE A 54 -2.69 -2.99 -13.88
CA ILE A 54 -3.85 -3.90 -13.83
C ILE A 54 -3.65 -4.97 -12.74
N ALA A 55 -2.50 -5.65 -12.71
CA ALA A 55 -2.22 -6.67 -11.70
C ALA A 55 -2.26 -6.09 -10.27
N ASN A 56 -1.68 -4.91 -10.06
CA ASN A 56 -1.71 -4.21 -8.77
C ASN A 56 -3.13 -3.83 -8.36
N SER A 57 -3.93 -3.32 -9.31
CA SER A 57 -5.33 -2.95 -9.06
C SER A 57 -6.19 -4.17 -8.71
N ILE A 58 -6.02 -5.29 -9.43
CA ILE A 58 -6.81 -6.51 -9.19
C ILE A 58 -6.47 -7.12 -7.84
N THR A 59 -5.18 -7.26 -7.52
CA THR A 59 -4.73 -7.90 -6.26
C THR A 59 -5.28 -7.18 -5.03
N HIS A 60 -5.20 -5.85 -4.97
CA HIS A 60 -5.78 -5.07 -3.88
C HIS A 60 -7.29 -4.88 -4.00
N GLY A 61 -7.85 -4.92 -5.22
CA GLY A 61 -9.31 -4.93 -5.43
C GLY A 61 -9.97 -6.16 -4.82
N VAL A 62 -9.34 -7.34 -4.93
CA VAL A 62 -9.76 -8.55 -4.21
C VAL A 62 -9.67 -8.33 -2.69
N GLY A 63 -8.60 -7.70 -2.22
CA GLY A 63 -8.46 -7.30 -0.81
C GLY A 63 -9.60 -6.41 -0.33
N ALA A 64 -10.03 -5.43 -1.13
CA ALA A 64 -11.15 -4.56 -0.80
C ALA A 64 -12.47 -5.34 -0.66
N LEU A 65 -12.74 -6.29 -1.55
CA LEU A 65 -13.93 -7.15 -1.46
C LEU A 65 -13.90 -8.03 -0.20
N LEU A 66 -12.73 -8.60 0.12
CA LEU A 66 -12.55 -9.36 1.36
C LEU A 66 -12.71 -8.47 2.60
N ALA A 67 -12.23 -7.23 2.57
CA ALA A 67 -12.41 -6.27 3.66
C ALA A 67 -13.89 -5.89 3.86
N ILE A 68 -14.66 -5.75 2.77
CA ILE A 68 -16.12 -5.55 2.86
C ILE A 68 -16.78 -6.73 3.57
N ALA A 69 -16.39 -7.97 3.24
CA ALA A 69 -16.92 -9.16 3.92
C ALA A 69 -16.44 -9.28 5.38
N ALA A 70 -15.23 -8.81 5.70
CA ALA A 70 -14.66 -8.85 7.03
C ALA A 70 -15.35 -7.91 8.02
N ILE A 71 -15.81 -6.73 7.59
CA ILE A 71 -16.48 -5.74 8.46
C ILE A 71 -17.64 -6.34 9.26
N PRO A 72 -18.68 -6.95 8.65
CA PRO A 72 -19.79 -7.51 9.42
C PRO A 72 -19.35 -8.68 10.32
N LEU A 73 -18.35 -9.46 9.92
CA LEU A 73 -17.81 -10.54 10.77
C LEU A 73 -17.17 -9.98 12.05
N CYS A 74 -16.33 -8.95 11.91
CA CYS A 74 -15.72 -8.27 13.06
C CYS A 74 -16.77 -7.60 13.96
N VAL A 75 -17.78 -6.95 13.36
CA VAL A 75 -18.86 -6.29 14.12
C VAL A 75 -19.68 -7.32 14.91
N VAL A 76 -20.07 -8.43 14.28
CA VAL A 76 -20.86 -9.48 14.96
C VAL A 76 -20.05 -10.13 16.07
N ALA A 77 -18.77 -10.44 15.85
CA ALA A 77 -17.89 -10.97 16.89
C ALA A 77 -17.81 -10.01 18.08
N ALA A 78 -17.47 -8.74 17.82
CA ALA A 78 -17.32 -7.72 18.85
C ALA A 78 -18.61 -7.46 19.65
N VAL A 79 -19.78 -7.45 19.01
CA VAL A 79 -21.06 -7.25 19.70
C VAL A 79 -21.41 -8.46 20.57
N ARG A 80 -21.12 -9.68 20.11
CA ARG A 80 -21.33 -10.90 20.92
C ARG A 80 -20.44 -10.93 22.17
N SER A 81 -19.27 -10.33 22.11
CA SER A 81 -18.34 -10.17 23.23
C SER A 81 -18.64 -8.96 24.14
N GLY A 82 -19.85 -8.40 24.05
CA GLY A 82 -20.31 -7.31 24.92
C GLY A 82 -20.17 -5.90 24.32
N GLY A 83 -19.66 -5.78 23.09
CA GLY A 83 -19.54 -4.50 22.39
C GLY A 83 -18.52 -3.55 23.03
N GLY A 84 -18.90 -2.28 23.20
CA GLY A 84 -18.06 -1.26 23.82
C GLY A 84 -16.69 -1.14 23.13
N LEU A 85 -15.63 -1.43 23.89
CA LEU A 85 -14.24 -1.33 23.39
C LEU A 85 -13.93 -2.36 22.29
N HIS A 86 -14.55 -3.55 22.32
CA HIS A 86 -14.45 -4.53 21.23
C HIS A 86 -15.01 -3.95 19.93
N LEU A 87 -16.19 -3.31 19.99
CA LEU A 87 -16.83 -2.73 18.81
C LEU A 87 -16.02 -1.56 18.26
N LEU A 88 -15.49 -0.69 19.12
CA LEU A 88 -14.61 0.41 18.71
C LEU A 88 -13.38 -0.15 17.99
N ALA A 89 -12.69 -1.12 18.59
CA ALA A 89 -11.49 -1.71 18.01
C ALA A 89 -11.78 -2.43 16.68
N ALA A 90 -12.89 -3.16 16.58
CA ALA A 90 -13.36 -3.83 15.37
C ALA A 90 -13.64 -2.84 14.23
N LEU A 91 -14.36 -1.75 14.51
CA LEU A 91 -14.68 -0.72 13.50
C LEU A 91 -13.42 -0.01 13.02
N VAL A 92 -12.55 0.41 13.94
CA VAL A 92 -11.27 1.04 13.59
C VAL A 92 -10.44 0.11 12.71
N TYR A 93 -10.23 -1.14 13.13
CA TYR A 93 -9.46 -2.10 12.35
C TYR A 93 -10.03 -2.32 10.94
N SER A 94 -11.32 -2.66 10.87
CA SER A 94 -11.99 -3.09 9.63
C SER A 94 -12.20 -1.96 8.62
N ILE A 95 -12.49 -0.73 9.08
CA ILE A 95 -12.65 0.44 8.19
C ILE A 95 -11.31 0.83 7.57
N PHE A 96 -10.24 0.89 8.37
CA PHE A 96 -8.92 1.23 7.83
C PHE A 96 -8.35 0.14 6.93
N MET A 97 -8.68 -1.13 7.18
CA MET A 97 -8.39 -2.23 6.24
C MET A 97 -9.07 -1.99 4.88
N LEU A 98 -10.37 -1.66 4.88
CA LEU A 98 -11.08 -1.35 3.63
C LEU A 98 -10.46 -0.15 2.91
N LEU A 99 -10.16 0.93 3.64
CA LEU A 99 -9.63 2.15 3.05
C LEU A 99 -8.23 1.96 2.45
N GLU A 100 -7.36 1.16 3.07
CA GLU A 100 -6.04 0.81 2.51
C GLU A 100 -6.19 0.12 1.15
N TYR A 101 -7.01 -0.94 1.08
CA TYR A 101 -7.22 -1.65 -0.18
C TYR A 101 -7.91 -0.81 -1.26
N VAL A 102 -8.90 0.01 -0.87
CA VAL A 102 -9.61 0.89 -1.82
C VAL A 102 -8.66 1.95 -2.37
N MET A 103 -7.90 2.65 -1.52
CA MET A 103 -6.99 3.69 -1.98
C MET A 103 -5.88 3.14 -2.86
N SER A 104 -5.39 1.95 -2.54
CA SER A 104 -4.39 1.27 -3.37
C SER A 104 -4.93 0.83 -4.71
N THR A 105 -6.14 0.27 -4.73
CA THR A 105 -6.83 -0.10 -5.98
C THR A 105 -7.03 1.13 -6.86
N LEU A 106 -7.51 2.24 -6.29
CA LEU A 106 -7.74 3.48 -7.03
C LEU A 106 -6.44 4.12 -7.53
N TYR A 107 -5.36 4.08 -6.74
CA TYR A 107 -4.05 4.57 -7.17
C TYR A 107 -3.56 3.88 -8.45
N HIS A 108 -3.73 2.56 -8.53
CA HIS A 108 -3.29 1.77 -9.67
C HIS A 108 -4.28 1.81 -10.84
N ALA A 109 -5.58 1.94 -10.58
CA ALA A 109 -6.60 1.99 -11.62
C ALA A 109 -6.69 3.36 -12.34
N ILE A 110 -6.38 4.45 -11.64
CA ILE A 110 -6.53 5.81 -12.19
C ILE A 110 -5.35 6.17 -13.10
N ALA A 111 -5.66 6.49 -14.36
CA ALA A 111 -4.68 6.95 -15.35
C ALA A 111 -4.45 8.47 -15.33
N ALA A 112 -5.42 9.26 -14.85
CA ALA A 112 -5.33 10.72 -14.89
C ALA A 112 -4.26 11.24 -13.93
N GLU A 113 -3.19 11.84 -14.46
CA GLU A 113 -1.98 12.23 -13.70
C GLU A 113 -2.22 13.06 -12.43
N LYS A 114 -3.14 14.04 -12.50
CA LYS A 114 -3.48 14.89 -11.34
C LYS A 114 -4.12 14.06 -10.22
N ALA A 115 -5.11 13.23 -10.56
CA ALA A 115 -5.79 12.36 -9.61
C ALA A 115 -4.84 11.26 -9.10
N LYS A 116 -4.04 10.66 -9.99
CA LYS A 116 -3.06 9.62 -9.64
C LYS A 116 -2.07 10.10 -8.58
N ARG A 117 -1.65 11.37 -8.62
CA ARG A 117 -0.79 11.96 -7.58
C ARG A 117 -1.48 12.01 -6.22
N VAL A 118 -2.76 12.40 -6.17
CA VAL A 118 -3.54 12.44 -4.92
C VAL A 118 -3.71 11.02 -4.36
N PHE A 119 -4.16 10.09 -5.19
CA PHE A 119 -4.37 8.70 -4.76
C PHE A 119 -3.07 8.01 -4.35
N LYS A 120 -1.92 8.40 -4.92
CA LYS A 120 -0.62 7.93 -4.44
C LYS A 120 -0.36 8.33 -2.99
N VAL A 121 -0.64 9.59 -2.64
CA VAL A 121 -0.47 10.09 -1.26
C VAL A 121 -1.43 9.36 -0.33
N LEU A 122 -2.69 9.19 -0.75
CA LEU A 122 -3.69 8.46 0.04
C LEU A 122 -3.28 7.00 0.25
N ASP A 123 -2.94 6.27 -0.82
CA ASP A 123 -2.46 4.89 -0.77
C ASP A 123 -1.30 4.73 0.24
N HIS A 124 -0.26 5.56 0.15
CA HIS A 124 0.88 5.46 1.07
C HIS A 124 0.56 5.92 2.50
N SER A 125 -0.42 6.81 2.67
CA SER A 125 -0.91 7.28 3.97
C SER A 125 -1.73 6.20 4.67
N PHE A 126 -2.59 5.50 3.94
CA PHE A 126 -3.42 4.44 4.51
C PHE A 126 -2.63 3.20 4.93
N ILE A 127 -1.41 2.99 4.41
CA ILE A 127 -0.50 1.99 4.98
C ILE A 127 -0.17 2.32 6.45
N TYR A 128 0.18 3.58 6.77
CA TYR A 128 0.46 3.98 8.16
C TYR A 128 -0.76 3.79 9.06
N LEU A 129 -1.91 4.25 8.57
CA LEU A 129 -3.15 4.19 9.34
C LEU A 129 -3.64 2.76 9.52
N PHE A 130 -3.48 1.90 8.51
CA PHE A 130 -3.83 0.49 8.62
C PHE A 130 -2.92 -0.27 9.58
N ILE A 131 -1.61 0.03 9.59
CA ILE A 131 -0.71 -0.53 10.62
C ILE A 131 -1.21 -0.15 12.02
N ALA A 132 -1.49 1.13 12.29
CA ALA A 132 -2.03 1.55 13.59
C ALA A 132 -3.41 0.93 13.89
N ALA A 133 -4.29 0.83 12.91
CA ALA A 133 -5.61 0.22 13.05
C ALA A 133 -5.50 -1.29 13.39
N SER A 134 -4.55 -2.02 12.78
CA SER A 134 -4.31 -3.44 13.07
C SER A 134 -3.83 -3.70 14.51
N TYR A 135 -3.24 -2.71 15.16
CA TYR A 135 -2.86 -2.79 16.58
C TYR A 135 -4.05 -2.58 17.51
N SER A 136 -5.10 -1.90 17.06
CA SER A 136 -6.19 -1.43 17.91
C SER A 136 -6.89 -2.56 18.67
N PRO A 137 -7.24 -3.72 18.06
CA PRO A 137 -7.82 -4.85 18.79
C PRO A 137 -6.89 -5.40 19.85
N TYR A 138 -5.62 -5.66 19.51
CA TYR A 138 -4.66 -6.19 20.49
C TYR A 138 -4.42 -5.21 21.65
N CYS A 139 -4.35 -3.91 21.36
CA CYS A 139 -4.04 -2.90 22.37
C CYS A 139 -5.23 -2.59 23.28
N LEU A 140 -6.42 -2.45 22.70
CA LEU A 140 -7.61 -2.01 23.41
C LEU A 140 -8.42 -3.17 24.00
N VAL A 141 -8.25 -4.40 23.50
CA VAL A 141 -8.95 -5.57 24.02
C VAL A 141 -7.99 -6.46 24.80
N THR A 142 -7.01 -7.08 24.12
CA THR A 142 -6.13 -8.06 24.76
C THR A 142 -5.23 -7.44 25.83
N LEU A 143 -4.59 -6.30 25.50
CA LEU A 143 -3.55 -5.69 26.33
C LEU A 143 -4.08 -4.54 27.19
N VAL A 144 -5.41 -4.40 27.34
CA VAL A 144 -6.01 -3.24 28.02
C VAL A 144 -5.43 -3.02 29.43
N ASP A 145 -5.24 -4.10 30.18
CA ASP A 145 -4.66 -4.09 31.54
C ASP A 145 -3.12 -4.21 31.56
N CYS A 146 -2.49 -4.30 30.39
CA CYS A 146 -1.05 -4.54 30.21
C CYS A 146 -0.37 -3.38 29.48
N HIS A 147 -0.76 -2.13 29.75
CA HIS A 147 -0.28 -0.91 29.06
C HIS A 147 -0.60 -0.85 27.55
N GLY A 148 -1.58 -1.61 27.06
CA GLY A 148 -1.99 -1.59 25.66
C GLY A 148 -2.43 -0.21 25.16
N VAL A 149 -3.04 0.61 26.02
CA VAL A 149 -3.42 2.00 25.68
C VAL A 149 -2.19 2.87 25.37
N VAL A 150 -1.06 2.64 26.04
CA VAL A 150 0.20 3.36 25.77
C VAL A 150 0.74 2.98 24.40
N LEU A 151 0.74 1.67 24.08
CA LEU A 151 1.13 1.19 22.75
C LEU A 151 0.21 1.75 21.66
N PHE A 152 -1.11 1.73 21.89
CA PHE A 152 -2.11 2.31 20.99
C PHE A 152 -1.81 3.77 20.69
N ALA A 153 -1.64 4.60 21.74
CA ALA A 153 -1.33 6.02 21.57
C ALA A 153 -0.01 6.24 20.81
N PHE A 154 1.02 5.45 21.11
CA PHE A 154 2.30 5.50 20.42
C PHE A 154 2.16 5.19 18.92
N VAL A 155 1.55 4.06 18.55
CA VAL A 155 1.45 3.67 17.14
C VAL A 155 0.57 4.63 16.33
N TRP A 156 -0.50 5.15 16.92
CA TRP A 156 -1.35 6.16 16.28
C TRP A 156 -0.62 7.49 16.10
N ALA A 157 0.13 7.96 17.10
CA ALA A 157 0.92 9.17 16.98
C ALA A 157 1.97 9.04 15.86
N VAL A 158 2.70 7.92 15.82
CA VAL A 158 3.70 7.66 14.76
C VAL A 158 3.03 7.54 13.39
N ALA A 159 1.86 6.90 13.29
CA ALA A 159 1.11 6.81 12.04
C ALA A 159 0.67 8.19 11.53
N ILE A 160 0.14 9.05 12.40
CA ILE A 160 -0.25 10.42 12.04
C ILE A 160 0.96 11.22 11.56
N ILE A 161 2.11 11.14 12.27
CA ILE A 161 3.36 11.76 11.82
C ILE A 161 3.77 11.21 10.44
N GLY A 162 3.62 9.90 10.22
CA GLY A 162 3.88 9.24 8.94
C GLY A 162 3.00 9.79 7.80
N VAL A 163 1.71 9.98 8.04
CA VAL A 163 0.75 10.58 7.08
C VAL A 163 1.12 12.03 6.76
N ILE A 164 1.45 12.82 7.78
CA ILE A 164 1.91 14.21 7.60
C ILE A 164 3.18 14.22 6.75
N ALA A 165 4.16 13.36 7.06
CA ALA A 165 5.40 13.26 6.30
C ALA A 165 5.17 12.81 4.86
N GLU A 166 4.26 11.86 4.60
CA GLU A 166 3.90 11.43 3.24
C GLU A 166 3.26 12.56 2.44
N SER A 167 2.45 13.40 3.08
CA SER A 167 1.78 14.55 2.44
C SER A 167 2.77 15.60 1.93
N PHE A 168 3.89 15.81 2.63
CA PHE A 168 4.95 16.75 2.23
C PHE A 168 6.06 16.09 1.38
N TRP A 169 6.29 14.78 1.53
CA TRP A 169 7.42 14.05 0.92
C TRP A 169 6.99 12.84 0.07
N VAL A 170 6.01 13.07 -0.81
CA VAL A 170 5.36 12.08 -1.71
C VAL A 170 6.32 11.22 -2.57
N PHE A 171 7.54 11.71 -2.85
CA PHE A 171 8.51 11.03 -3.73
C PHE A 171 9.73 10.50 -2.97
N ARG A 172 9.60 10.25 -1.66
CA ARG A 172 10.67 9.65 -0.87
C ARG A 172 11.13 8.29 -1.42
N PRO A 173 12.41 7.93 -1.21
CA PRO A 173 12.91 6.61 -1.56
C PRO A 173 12.10 5.50 -0.88
N ARG A 174 11.65 4.52 -1.66
CA ARG A 174 10.80 3.40 -1.18
C ARG A 174 11.38 2.64 0.01
N TRP A 175 12.71 2.47 0.06
CA TRP A 175 13.35 1.76 1.16
C TRP A 175 13.16 2.48 2.50
N ILE A 176 13.08 3.82 2.51
CA ILE A 176 12.78 4.60 3.71
C ILE A 176 11.36 4.29 4.19
N SER A 177 10.38 4.34 3.28
CA SER A 177 9.00 3.96 3.59
C SER A 177 8.92 2.55 4.16
N ALA A 178 9.56 1.58 3.50
CA ALA A 178 9.59 0.18 3.95
C ALA A 178 10.16 0.03 5.37
N VAL A 179 11.28 0.72 5.67
CA VAL A 179 11.88 0.71 7.02
C VAL A 179 10.93 1.34 8.04
N LEU A 180 10.34 2.50 7.73
CA LEU A 180 9.41 3.17 8.65
C LEU A 180 8.17 2.31 8.93
N TYR A 181 7.60 1.69 7.90
CA TYR A 181 6.46 0.77 8.06
C TYR A 181 6.83 -0.46 8.89
N LEU A 182 8.01 -1.06 8.66
CA LEU A 182 8.46 -2.20 9.43
C LEU A 182 8.75 -1.84 10.88
N CYS A 183 9.45 -0.74 11.14
CA CYS A 183 9.72 -0.29 12.51
C CYS A 183 8.43 -0.03 13.28
N LEU A 184 7.45 0.61 12.64
CA LEU A 184 6.12 0.81 13.24
C LEU A 184 5.42 -0.54 13.47
N GLY A 185 5.39 -1.41 12.45
CA GLY A 185 4.73 -2.70 12.48
C GLY A 185 5.36 -3.73 13.43
N TRP A 186 6.64 -3.60 13.76
CA TRP A 186 7.35 -4.44 14.75
C TRP A 186 7.41 -3.81 16.15
N SER A 187 6.76 -2.66 16.39
CA SER A 187 6.68 -2.07 17.73
C SER A 187 5.96 -2.98 18.74
N ILE A 188 5.14 -3.92 18.27
CA ILE A 188 4.48 -4.96 19.07
C ILE A 188 5.46 -5.91 19.79
N VAL A 189 6.73 -5.98 19.38
CA VAL A 189 7.75 -6.90 19.98
C VAL A 189 7.88 -6.73 21.48
N TRP A 190 7.79 -5.49 21.96
CA TRP A 190 7.87 -5.17 23.39
C TRP A 190 6.75 -5.81 24.22
N PHE A 191 5.66 -6.22 23.56
CA PHE A 191 4.47 -6.82 24.18
C PHE A 191 4.31 -8.30 23.83
N ILE A 192 5.30 -8.94 23.18
CA ILE A 192 5.27 -10.37 22.85
C ILE A 192 5.04 -11.25 24.09
N PRO A 193 5.73 -11.03 25.24
CA PRO A 193 5.51 -11.87 26.42
C PRO A 193 4.05 -11.83 26.91
N GLN A 194 3.44 -10.65 26.93
CA GLN A 194 2.07 -10.44 27.35
C GLN A 194 1.10 -11.03 26.32
N LEU A 195 1.34 -10.83 25.03
CA LEU A 195 0.52 -11.43 23.97
C LEU A 195 0.59 -12.95 23.99
N TRP A 196 1.77 -13.53 24.23
CA TRP A 196 1.90 -14.99 24.35
C TRP A 196 1.13 -15.54 25.56
N ALA A 197 1.07 -14.79 26.66
CA ALA A 197 0.33 -15.20 27.85
C ALA A 197 -1.19 -15.01 27.72
N LEU A 198 -1.64 -14.02 26.96
CA LEU A 198 -3.05 -13.60 26.89
C LEU A 198 -3.79 -14.10 25.64
N LEU A 199 -3.10 -14.33 24.52
CA LEU A 199 -3.71 -14.90 23.33
C LEU A 199 -3.67 -16.44 23.35
N PRO A 200 -4.75 -17.11 22.91
CA PRO A 200 -4.67 -18.49 22.52
C PRO A 200 -3.56 -18.71 21.47
N ALA A 201 -2.82 -19.82 21.60
CA ALA A 201 -1.67 -20.10 20.73
C ALA A 201 -1.95 -19.97 19.22
N PRO A 202 -3.09 -20.45 18.67
CA PRO A 202 -3.39 -20.26 17.24
C PRO A 202 -3.50 -18.78 16.85
N GLY A 203 -4.09 -17.94 17.69
CA GLY A 203 -4.16 -16.48 17.46
C GLY A 203 -2.77 -15.85 17.42
N PHE A 204 -1.90 -16.20 18.37
CA PHE A 204 -0.53 -15.68 18.39
C PHE A 204 0.26 -16.07 17.13
N TRP A 205 0.16 -17.33 16.70
CA TRP A 205 0.84 -17.78 15.49
C TRP A 205 0.30 -17.12 14.22
N LEU A 206 -1.00 -16.82 14.16
CA LEU A 206 -1.59 -16.02 13.07
C LEU A 206 -1.09 -14.58 13.07
N LEU A 207 -0.99 -13.93 14.24
CA LEU A 207 -0.37 -12.62 14.40
C LEU A 207 1.07 -12.62 13.89
N LEU A 208 1.89 -13.58 14.34
CA LEU A 208 3.28 -13.71 13.91
C LEU A 208 3.39 -13.99 12.41
N ALA A 209 2.60 -14.92 11.88
CA ALA A 209 2.57 -15.23 10.45
C ALA A 209 2.20 -14.00 9.62
N GLY A 210 1.24 -13.20 10.09
CA GLY A 210 0.87 -11.93 9.47
C GLY A 210 2.03 -10.94 9.42
N GLY A 211 2.72 -10.74 10.57
CA GLY A 211 3.91 -9.88 10.65
C GLY A 211 5.07 -10.34 9.75
N LEU A 212 5.28 -11.65 9.63
CA LEU A 212 6.28 -12.23 8.73
C LEU A 212 5.89 -12.03 7.26
N CYS A 213 4.62 -12.22 6.89
CA CYS A 213 4.13 -11.96 5.53
C CYS A 213 4.38 -10.50 5.12
N TYR A 214 4.06 -9.53 5.98
CA TYR A 214 4.35 -8.12 5.72
C TYR A 214 5.84 -7.85 5.54
N SER A 215 6.68 -8.47 6.39
CA SER A 215 8.14 -8.33 6.34
C SER A 215 8.73 -8.86 5.04
N ILE A 216 8.29 -10.05 4.61
CA ILE A 216 8.68 -10.65 3.33
C ILE A 216 8.19 -9.78 2.16
N GLY A 217 6.95 -9.27 2.23
CA GLY A 217 6.40 -8.34 1.27
C GLY A 217 7.30 -7.10 1.07
N CYS A 218 7.80 -6.49 2.15
CA CYS A 218 8.67 -5.33 2.06
C CYS A 218 9.94 -5.56 1.22
N ILE A 219 10.46 -6.79 1.18
CA ILE A 219 11.59 -7.15 0.31
C ILE A 219 11.20 -6.93 -1.16
N PHE A 220 10.06 -7.48 -1.59
CA PHE A 220 9.55 -7.33 -2.96
C PHE A 220 9.18 -5.88 -3.29
N TYR A 221 8.68 -5.12 -2.32
CA TYR A 221 8.38 -3.69 -2.49
C TYR A 221 9.63 -2.87 -2.87
N VAL A 222 10.78 -3.14 -2.24
CA VAL A 222 12.03 -2.45 -2.53
C VAL A 222 12.63 -2.89 -3.89
N LEU A 223 12.35 -4.12 -4.32
CA LEU A 223 12.85 -4.73 -5.57
C LEU A 223 12.09 -4.30 -6.84
N LYS A 224 11.44 -3.12 -6.86
CA LYS A 224 10.65 -2.59 -7.99
C LYS A 224 11.33 -2.60 -9.38
N LYS A 225 12.65 -2.69 -9.44
CA LYS A 225 13.38 -2.72 -10.73
C LYS A 225 13.00 -3.93 -11.59
N VAL A 226 12.54 -5.02 -10.98
CA VAL A 226 12.08 -6.23 -11.67
C VAL A 226 10.57 -6.15 -11.92
N PRO A 227 10.07 -6.50 -13.12
CA PRO A 227 8.64 -6.50 -13.42
C PRO A 227 7.81 -7.32 -12.42
N TYR A 228 6.59 -6.86 -12.13
CA TYR A 228 5.61 -7.52 -11.25
C TYR A 228 5.98 -7.71 -9.77
N MET A 229 7.17 -7.30 -9.32
CA MET A 229 7.55 -7.40 -7.90
C MET A 229 6.59 -6.64 -6.97
N HIS A 230 5.99 -5.54 -7.46
CA HIS A 230 5.01 -4.81 -6.68
C HIS A 230 3.68 -5.57 -6.53
N SER A 231 3.28 -6.33 -7.55
CA SER A 231 2.10 -7.19 -7.48
C SER A 231 2.34 -8.37 -6.54
N ILE A 232 3.56 -8.92 -6.52
CA ILE A 232 3.95 -9.95 -5.54
C ILE A 232 3.92 -9.36 -4.11
N PHE A 233 4.39 -8.12 -3.94
CA PHE A 233 4.23 -7.40 -2.68
C PHE A 233 2.77 -7.31 -2.25
N HIS A 234 1.85 -6.92 -3.14
CA HIS A 234 0.41 -6.87 -2.85
C HIS A 234 -0.15 -8.21 -2.38
N VAL A 235 0.27 -9.32 -2.99
CA VAL A 235 -0.15 -10.67 -2.56
C VAL A 235 0.35 -10.99 -1.15
N TRP A 236 1.58 -10.63 -0.80
CA TRP A 236 2.11 -10.80 0.56
C TRP A 236 1.41 -9.90 1.59
N ILE A 237 1.05 -8.67 1.21
CA ILE A 237 0.24 -7.80 2.06
C ILE A 237 -1.15 -8.41 2.28
N LEU A 238 -1.80 -8.91 1.23
CA LEU A 238 -3.09 -9.57 1.36
C LEU A 238 -3.03 -10.83 2.24
N ALA A 239 -2.02 -11.67 2.05
CA ALA A 239 -1.81 -12.86 2.90
C ALA A 239 -1.61 -12.46 4.37
N GLY A 240 -0.80 -11.42 4.63
CA GLY A 240 -0.58 -10.89 5.97
C GLY A 240 -1.86 -10.36 6.61
N SER A 241 -2.68 -9.62 5.85
CA SER A 241 -3.97 -9.12 6.31
C SER A 241 -4.97 -10.22 6.60
N VAL A 242 -4.99 -11.30 5.81
CA VAL A 242 -5.84 -12.47 6.08
C VAL A 242 -5.44 -13.14 7.40
N CYS A 243 -4.14 -13.33 7.64
CA CYS A 243 -3.66 -13.87 8.92
C CYS A 243 -4.03 -12.96 10.10
N GLN A 244 -3.84 -11.64 9.96
CA GLN A 244 -4.22 -10.66 10.98
C GLN A 244 -5.73 -10.64 11.23
N PHE A 245 -6.53 -10.67 10.17
CA PHE A 245 -7.98 -10.72 10.26
C PHE A 245 -8.45 -11.95 11.03
N LEU A 246 -7.91 -13.13 10.70
CA LEU A 246 -8.27 -14.37 11.40
C LEU A 246 -7.84 -14.33 12.87
N SER A 247 -6.64 -13.82 13.17
CA SER A 247 -6.17 -13.62 14.54
C SER A 247 -7.14 -12.73 15.33
N ILE A 248 -7.45 -11.55 14.79
CA ILE A 248 -8.29 -10.55 15.45
C ILE A 248 -9.73 -11.05 15.58
N CYS A 249 -10.33 -11.52 14.50
CA CYS A 249 -11.75 -11.85 14.45
C CYS A 249 -12.10 -13.13 15.23
N LEU A 250 -11.17 -14.07 15.38
CA LEU A 250 -11.45 -15.36 16.03
C LEU A 250 -10.90 -15.44 17.47
N PHE A 251 -9.88 -14.66 17.81
CA PHE A 251 -9.16 -14.79 19.08
C PHE A 251 -9.05 -13.51 19.89
N VAL A 252 -9.48 -12.36 19.35
CA VAL A 252 -9.44 -11.07 20.06
C VAL A 252 -10.83 -10.47 20.24
N LEU A 253 -11.63 -10.44 19.16
CA LEU A 253 -13.01 -9.92 19.16
C LEU A 253 -14.03 -10.98 19.56
#